data_AF-A0A1E3NZ61-F1
#
_entry.id   AF-A0A1E3NZ61-F1
#
_cell.length_a   1.000
_cell.length_b   1.000
_cell.length_c   1.000
_cell.angle_alpha   90.00
_cell.angle_beta   90.00
_cell.angle_gamma   90.00
#
_symmetry.space_group_name_H-M   'P 1'
#
loop_
_entity.id
_entity.type
_entity.pdbx_description
1 polymer ?
#
loop_
_entity_poly.entity_id
_entity_poly.type
_entity_poly.pdbx_seq_one_letter_code
_entity_poly.pdbx_strand_id
1 'polypeptide(L)'
;GFAPIEAIFYSVFHPTEGTKVSQQVPLGAIVTPPKSTSDVLAEPLFDFDLVKNYVIPKAQLCNRLVTLKVNQYRIIGYPVTIIAPHYARNSFSFNFCFVFRYESDTTPYESAIRRLGRMFKNLEEQYQLLSRKEKDRLYFKDDGRNASTNTAITSPPMTESFNNDTSYTIKLDSIESLIQQIYQDLNNYSECLIPIDSGNSVDIKLFPLLPPPPRLNQEDVPISTVHLESMVDVNWDPTMLKILPFINGINSIKKISVLANSDYNIVKQCIQHLIYYKCIIIIDIFQFSNIYAPTSDIVLFLKDSHMATECQAYVVSPSIFKDKPFESDKSADQKTSTRTTKTPNRKSSGKDVSSVSLVGDSNRSKRETVVLPSKAKLYFLYRSLHQGQTVKSWYKEHAEALEHIDIRRFLSFGVLRGLIYRVHSYPIIDSVLLKEEHSQSKSLFLQAYNDKDLDEDNEDDEGEGTNETDAVTNLQTVKAASLFKRNTDNELSEADKRKTAIILKNLNDIKNFDAVCTELEMDRKSVETLLRKIGHFNVVNS
;
A
#
# COMPACT_ATOMS: atom_id res chain seq x y z
N GLY A 1 0.68 -5.97 16.60
CA GLY A 1 0.23 -4.90 17.52
C GLY A 1 1.19 -3.74 17.42
N PHE A 2 0.82 -2.58 17.95
CA PHE A 2 1.72 -1.43 18.05
C PHE A 2 2.81 -1.70 19.09
N ALA A 3 3.89 -0.92 19.03
CA ALA A 3 4.98 -1.01 19.99
C ALA A 3 4.47 -0.72 21.42
N PRO A 4 4.71 -1.60 22.41
CA PRO A 4 4.28 -1.32 23.77
C PRO A 4 5.02 -0.09 24.30
N ILE A 5 4.26 0.78 24.97
CA ILE A 5 4.81 1.88 25.75
C ILE A 5 5.37 1.28 27.04
N GLU A 6 6.65 1.52 27.32
CA GLU A 6 7.33 1.03 28.52
C GLU A 6 7.07 1.96 29.72
N ALA A 7 6.99 3.27 29.48
CA ALA A 7 6.62 4.25 30.49
C ALA A 7 6.07 5.54 29.86
N ILE A 8 5.23 6.26 30.58
CA ILE A 8 4.83 7.64 30.28
C ILE A 8 5.13 8.49 31.51
N PHE A 9 5.68 9.68 31.30
CA PHE A 9 5.91 10.61 32.39
C PHE A 9 5.64 12.05 31.98
N TYR A 10 5.20 12.83 32.95
CA TYR A 10 4.95 14.25 32.83
C TYR A 10 6.03 15.03 33.58
N SER A 11 6.69 15.91 32.84
CA SER A 11 7.76 16.77 33.36
C SER A 11 7.35 18.23 33.30
N VAL A 12 7.77 18.98 34.31
CA VAL A 12 7.54 20.43 34.44
C VAL A 12 8.87 21.11 34.72
N PHE A 13 9.06 22.31 34.17
CA PHE A 13 10.22 23.13 34.48
C PHE A 13 9.97 23.93 35.77
N HIS A 14 10.59 23.52 36.87
CA HIS A 14 10.52 24.22 38.15
C HIS A 14 11.43 25.47 38.16
N PRO A 15 10.97 26.62 38.67
CA PRO A 15 11.76 27.86 38.66
C PRO A 15 13.09 27.82 39.43
N THR A 16 13.28 26.92 40.41
CA THR A 16 14.53 26.81 41.18
C THR A 16 15.30 25.52 40.91
N GLU A 17 14.60 24.42 40.63
CA GLU A 17 15.18 23.07 40.51
C GLU A 17 15.41 22.66 39.05
N GLY A 18 14.85 23.40 38.10
CA GLY A 18 14.89 23.06 36.67
C GLY A 18 13.87 21.97 36.32
N THR A 19 14.17 21.18 35.28
CA THR A 19 13.27 20.12 34.80
C THR A 19 13.09 19.02 35.86
N LYS A 20 11.86 18.86 36.37
CA LYS A 20 11.48 17.79 37.31
C LYS A 20 10.39 16.89 36.71
N VAL A 21 10.45 15.60 37.02
CA VAL A 21 9.33 14.67 36.74
C VAL A 21 8.30 14.86 37.84
N SER A 22 7.09 15.29 37.47
CA SER A 22 5.98 15.49 38.41
C SER A 22 5.17 14.19 38.56
N GLN A 23 4.94 13.47 37.46
CA GLN A 23 4.18 12.22 37.45
C GLN A 23 4.80 11.20 36.49
N GLN A 24 4.70 9.91 36.80
CA GLN A 24 5.22 8.83 35.96
C GLN A 24 4.38 7.55 36.11
N VAL A 25 4.28 6.79 35.04
CA VAL A 25 3.59 5.50 34.99
C VAL A 25 4.41 4.54 34.13
N PRO A 26 4.78 3.34 34.61
CA PRO A 26 4.60 2.83 35.98
C PRO A 26 5.36 3.63 37.05
N LEU A 27 4.92 3.54 38.31
CA LEU A 27 5.62 4.17 39.43
C LEU A 27 7.02 3.57 39.59
N GLY A 28 8.04 4.43 39.78
CA GLY A 28 9.44 4.04 39.92
C GLY A 28 10.19 3.82 38.60
N ALA A 29 9.52 3.95 37.44
CA ALA A 29 10.12 3.66 36.14
C ALA A 29 11.29 4.60 35.76
N ILE A 30 11.26 5.87 36.20
CA ILE A 30 12.25 6.89 35.82
C ILE A 30 12.89 7.53 37.05
N VAL A 31 12.09 7.90 38.05
CA VAL A 31 12.58 8.45 39.33
C VAL A 31 12.06 7.60 40.47
N THR A 32 12.92 7.15 41.38
CA THR A 32 12.48 6.37 42.54
C THR A 32 11.71 7.30 43.52
N PRO A 33 10.49 6.94 43.97
CA PRO A 33 9.75 7.79 44.91
C PRO A 33 10.45 7.85 46.28
N PRO A 34 10.49 9.01 46.96
CA PRO A 34 11.26 9.21 48.19
C PRO A 34 10.70 8.52 49.45
N LYS A 35 9.55 7.81 49.38
CA LYS A 35 8.83 7.30 50.56
C LYS A 35 8.13 5.94 50.40
N SER A 36 8.82 4.91 49.92
CA SER A 36 8.38 3.53 50.16
C SER A 36 9.58 2.63 50.39
N THR A 37 9.91 2.46 51.68
CA THR A 37 10.57 1.26 52.20
C THR A 37 9.73 0.05 51.82
N SER A 38 10.40 -1.01 51.35
CA SER A 38 9.86 -2.33 50.95
C SER A 38 8.88 -2.31 49.77
N ASP A 39 9.40 -2.44 48.55
CA ASP A 39 8.87 -3.37 47.54
C ASP A 39 9.86 -3.49 46.37
N VAL A 40 9.90 -4.67 45.74
CA VAL A 40 10.93 -5.22 44.83
C VAL A 40 10.90 -4.57 43.43
N LEU A 41 10.81 -3.24 43.33
CA LEU A 41 10.61 -2.56 42.06
C LEU A 41 11.93 -2.21 41.36
N ALA A 42 11.95 -2.51 40.06
CA ALA A 42 13.08 -2.52 39.13
C ALA A 42 13.99 -1.29 39.21
N GLU A 43 15.29 -1.50 38.94
CA GLU A 43 16.22 -0.41 38.66
C GLU A 43 15.58 0.57 37.63
N PRO A 44 15.73 1.89 37.83
CA PRO A 44 15.14 2.87 36.92
C PRO A 44 15.62 2.60 35.49
N LEU A 45 14.74 2.78 34.51
CA LEU A 45 15.00 2.45 33.10
C LEU A 45 16.26 3.15 32.56
N PHE A 46 16.50 4.36 33.04
CA PHE A 46 17.69 5.17 32.75
C PHE A 46 17.85 6.27 33.81
N ASP A 47 19.05 6.85 33.88
CA ASP A 47 19.32 7.99 34.76
C ASP A 47 18.68 9.28 34.20
N PHE A 48 17.74 9.85 34.96
CA PHE A 48 17.02 11.07 34.58
C PHE A 48 17.93 12.30 34.52
N ASP A 49 18.99 12.36 35.32
CA ASP A 49 19.86 13.53 35.39
C ASP A 49 20.64 13.77 34.09
N LEU A 50 20.90 12.71 33.31
CA LEU A 50 21.54 12.79 32.00
C LEU A 50 20.61 13.40 30.93
N VAL A 51 19.30 13.23 31.09
CA VAL A 51 18.31 13.56 30.05
C VAL A 51 17.50 14.81 30.36
N LYS A 52 17.52 15.30 31.61
CA LYS A 52 16.69 16.44 32.08
C LYS A 52 16.76 17.69 31.21
N ASN A 53 17.94 17.99 30.66
CA ASN A 53 18.18 19.16 29.80
C ASN A 53 17.61 18.99 28.39
N TYR A 54 17.36 17.76 27.96
CA TYR A 54 16.82 17.40 26.66
C TYR A 54 15.31 17.13 26.71
N VAL A 55 14.79 16.70 27.86
CA VAL A 55 13.35 16.49 28.11
C VAL A 55 12.57 17.80 27.99
N ILE A 56 13.05 18.88 28.62
CA ILE A 56 12.56 20.24 28.37
C ILE A 56 13.76 21.07 27.88
N PRO A 57 13.97 21.14 26.56
CA PRO A 57 15.09 21.87 25.99
C PRO A 57 14.86 23.38 26.06
N LYS A 58 15.84 24.16 25.56
CA LYS A 58 15.67 25.61 25.42
C LYS A 58 14.46 25.94 24.53
N ALA A 59 13.80 27.07 24.80
CA ALA A 59 12.56 27.48 24.14
C ALA A 59 12.58 27.45 22.59
N GLN A 60 13.75 27.59 21.97
CA GLN A 60 13.95 27.49 20.52
C GLN A 60 13.59 26.11 19.94
N LEU A 61 13.71 25.05 20.75
CA LEU A 61 13.40 23.67 20.38
C LEU A 61 12.05 23.19 20.93
N CYS A 62 11.36 24.03 21.72
CA CYS A 62 10.01 23.74 22.20
C CYS A 62 8.99 23.94 21.07
N ASN A 63 7.78 23.38 21.27
CA ASN A 63 6.71 23.30 20.28
C ASN A 63 7.07 22.50 19.02
N ARG A 64 8.03 21.59 19.15
CA ARG A 64 8.41 20.60 18.13
C ARG A 64 8.41 19.23 18.77
N LEU A 65 8.23 18.18 17.95
CA LEU A 65 8.39 16.81 18.44
C LEU A 65 9.88 16.56 18.69
N VAL A 66 10.22 16.10 19.88
CA VAL A 66 11.58 15.79 20.29
C VAL A 66 11.69 14.30 20.56
N THR A 67 12.64 13.66 19.89
CA THR A 67 12.96 12.23 20.04
C THR A 67 14.39 12.09 20.53
N LEU A 68 14.58 11.38 21.64
CA LEU A 68 15.87 11.20 22.30
C LEU A 68 16.17 9.71 22.42
N LYS A 69 17.40 9.32 22.13
CA LYS A 69 17.90 7.97 22.40
C LYS A 69 18.66 7.97 23.72
N VAL A 70 18.29 7.07 24.62
CA VAL A 70 18.92 6.91 25.93
C VAL A 70 19.11 5.41 26.16
N ASN A 71 20.36 4.95 26.15
CA ASN A 71 20.69 3.53 26.25
C ASN A 71 19.91 2.69 25.21
N GLN A 72 19.04 1.79 25.69
CA GLN A 72 18.18 0.91 24.89
C GLN A 72 16.75 1.47 24.70
N TYR A 73 16.50 2.69 25.18
CA TYR A 73 15.20 3.33 25.15
C TYR A 73 15.19 4.54 24.20
N ARG A 74 14.00 4.83 23.69
CA ARG A 74 13.67 6.00 22.90
C ARG A 74 12.60 6.78 23.66
N ILE A 75 12.91 8.02 24.00
CA ILE A 75 11.98 8.96 24.64
C ILE A 75 11.43 9.87 23.56
N ILE A 76 10.11 9.99 23.48
CA ILE A 76 9.42 10.88 22.54
C ILE A 76 8.52 11.81 23.34
N GLY A 77 8.65 13.10 23.11
CA GLY A 77 7.82 14.10 23.76
C GLY A 77 7.58 15.30 22.87
N TYR A 78 6.61 16.12 23.27
CA TYR A 78 6.34 17.41 22.64
C TYR A 78 6.49 18.48 23.73
N PRO A 79 7.71 18.98 24.00
CA PRO A 79 7.93 20.00 25.01
C PRO A 79 7.22 21.28 24.62
N VAL A 80 6.37 21.79 25.51
CA VAL A 80 5.60 23.01 25.32
C VAL A 80 6.17 24.09 26.23
N THR A 81 6.34 25.29 25.68
CA THR A 81 6.65 26.49 26.44
C THR A 81 5.60 27.54 26.13
N ILE A 82 4.96 28.05 27.19
CA ILE A 82 3.99 29.13 27.16
C ILE A 82 4.66 30.36 27.78
N ILE A 83 4.58 31.50 27.11
CA ILE A 83 5.15 32.76 27.57
C ILE A 83 4.00 33.62 28.08
N ALA A 84 4.01 33.95 29.36
CA ALA A 84 2.99 34.81 29.94
C ALA A 84 3.52 35.54 31.19
N PRO A 85 3.12 36.80 31.42
CA PRO A 85 3.71 37.65 32.46
C PRO A 85 3.35 37.23 33.89
N HIS A 86 2.28 36.45 34.08
CA HIS A 86 1.84 35.97 35.38
C HIS A 86 2.70 34.83 35.95
N TYR A 87 3.51 34.18 35.12
CA TYR A 87 4.42 33.13 35.58
C TYR A 87 5.72 33.72 36.15
N ALA A 88 6.30 33.05 37.16
CA ALA A 88 7.48 33.52 37.90
C ALA A 88 8.69 33.84 37.00
N ARG A 89 8.89 33.08 35.91
CA ARG A 89 9.96 33.31 34.91
C ARG A 89 9.45 33.92 33.59
N ASN A 90 8.27 34.52 33.58
CA ASN A 90 7.53 34.91 32.37
C ASN A 90 7.23 33.74 31.40
N SER A 91 7.46 32.50 31.84
CA SER A 91 7.22 31.32 31.03
C SER A 91 6.89 30.12 31.90
N PHE A 92 6.01 29.27 31.40
CA PHE A 92 5.70 27.94 31.94
C PHE A 92 6.04 26.89 30.90
N SER A 93 6.79 25.86 31.28
CA SER A 93 7.19 24.79 30.36
C SER A 93 6.89 23.43 30.93
N PHE A 94 6.31 22.55 30.11
CA PHE A 94 5.95 21.19 30.47
C PHE A 94 6.16 20.25 29.28
N ASN A 95 6.23 18.94 29.54
CA ASN A 95 6.33 17.93 28.51
C ASN A 95 5.67 16.61 28.95
N PHE A 96 4.92 15.99 28.03
CA PHE A 96 4.45 14.61 28.15
C PHE A 96 5.38 13.72 27.33
N CYS A 97 6.10 12.83 28.02
CA CYS A 97 7.11 11.98 27.43
C CYS A 97 6.68 10.52 27.46
N PHE A 98 6.82 9.86 26.32
CA PHE A 98 6.53 8.45 26.10
C PHE A 98 7.85 7.71 25.88
N VAL A 99 8.04 6.61 26.58
CA VAL A 99 9.26 5.80 26.55
C VAL A 99 8.96 4.49 25.84
N PHE A 100 9.77 4.19 24.83
CA PHE A 100 9.70 2.97 24.04
C PHE A 100 11.06 2.28 24.00
N ARG A 101 11.10 1.02 23.59
CA ARG A 101 12.38 0.38 23.21
C ARG A 101 12.94 1.01 21.94
N TYR A 102 14.25 1.07 21.82
CA TYR A 102 14.92 1.75 20.70
C TYR A 102 14.63 1.12 19.33
N GLU A 103 14.44 -0.19 19.27
CA GLU A 103 14.16 -0.95 18.03
C GLU A 103 12.71 -0.87 17.58
N SER A 104 11.82 -0.37 18.46
CA SER A 104 10.39 -0.31 18.17
C SER A 104 10.04 0.81 17.20
N ASP A 105 9.04 0.56 16.36
CA ASP A 105 8.44 1.60 15.53
C ASP A 105 7.53 2.50 16.37
N THR A 106 7.90 3.78 16.43
CA THR A 106 7.21 4.81 17.20
C THR A 106 6.43 5.79 16.33
N THR A 107 6.55 5.67 15.01
CA THR A 107 5.90 6.58 14.05
C THR A 107 4.37 6.70 14.23
N PRO A 108 3.61 5.65 14.64
CA PRO A 108 2.17 5.78 14.87
C PRO A 108 1.80 6.70 16.04
N TYR A 109 2.71 6.88 17.01
CA TYR A 109 2.46 7.67 18.23
C TYR A 109 2.77 9.16 18.04
N GLU A 110 3.58 9.52 17.05
CA GLU A 110 4.13 10.88 16.91
C GLU A 110 3.05 11.95 16.71
N SER A 111 2.04 11.65 15.88
CA SER A 111 0.92 12.55 15.62
C SER A 111 0.04 12.72 16.87
N ALA A 112 -0.19 11.63 17.60
CA ALA A 112 -0.95 11.63 18.84
C ALA A 112 -0.27 12.44 19.94
N ILE A 113 1.04 12.24 20.17
CA ILE A 113 1.83 12.97 21.17
C ILE A 113 1.86 14.47 20.84
N ARG A 114 2.00 14.82 19.56
CA ARG A 114 1.93 16.21 19.10
C ARG A 114 0.56 16.84 19.35
N ARG A 115 -0.53 16.11 19.06
CA ARG A 115 -1.91 16.57 19.29
C ARG A 115 -2.15 16.76 20.79
N LEU A 116 -1.71 15.83 21.63
CA LEU A 116 -1.80 15.89 23.08
C LEU A 116 -1.10 17.14 23.64
N GLY A 117 0.15 17.38 23.24
CA GLY A 117 0.90 18.55 23.68
C GLY A 117 0.26 19.89 23.25
N ARG A 118 -0.24 19.98 22.02
CA ARG A 118 -0.97 21.17 21.53
C ARG A 118 -2.29 21.40 22.27
N MET A 119 -3.03 20.34 22.56
CA MET A 119 -4.27 20.43 23.32
C MET A 119 -4.01 20.95 24.74
N PHE A 120 -3.03 20.39 25.45
CA PHE A 120 -2.67 20.85 26.79
C PHE A 120 -2.07 22.27 26.81
N LYS A 121 -1.44 22.70 25.71
CA LYS A 121 -1.03 24.10 25.56
C LYS A 121 -2.25 25.03 25.61
N ASN A 122 -3.29 24.74 24.81
CA ASN A 122 -4.49 25.55 24.76
C ASN A 122 -5.25 25.53 26.11
N LEU A 123 -5.35 24.36 26.73
CA LEU A 123 -5.99 24.22 28.05
C LEU A 123 -5.24 25.01 29.14
N GLU A 124 -3.91 25.06 29.07
CA GLU A 124 -3.12 25.86 30.01
C GLU A 124 -3.26 27.36 29.75
N GLU A 125 -3.28 27.80 28.49
CA GLU A 125 -3.49 29.22 28.13
C GLU A 125 -4.87 29.74 28.55
N GLN A 126 -5.92 28.91 28.43
CA GLN A 126 -7.30 29.31 28.75
C GLN A 126 -7.66 29.16 30.23
N TYR A 127 -7.26 28.05 30.86
CA TYR A 127 -7.74 27.67 32.19
C TYR A 127 -6.65 27.57 33.25
N GLN A 128 -5.37 27.71 32.88
CA GLN A 128 -4.23 27.48 33.77
C GLN A 128 -4.30 26.11 34.46
N LEU A 129 -4.72 25.09 33.69
CA LEU A 129 -5.11 23.76 34.18
C LEU A 129 -3.96 23.01 34.88
N LEU A 130 -2.75 23.11 34.36
CA LEU A 130 -1.55 22.44 34.85
C LEU A 130 -0.88 23.26 35.96
N SER A 131 -0.70 24.56 35.75
CA SER A 131 -0.03 25.43 36.74
C SER A 131 -0.79 25.58 38.06
N ARG A 132 -2.13 25.59 38.04
CA ARG A 132 -2.95 25.62 39.28
C ARG A 132 -3.00 24.28 40.01
N LYS A 133 -2.81 23.17 39.29
CA LYS A 133 -2.83 21.81 39.87
C LYS A 133 -1.50 21.45 40.51
N GLU A 134 -0.41 22.04 40.04
CA GLU A 134 0.87 21.98 40.74
C GLU A 134 0.73 22.70 42.10
N LYS A 135 0.97 21.99 43.20
CA LYS A 135 0.75 22.49 44.57
C LYS A 135 1.68 23.64 44.98
N ASP A 136 2.71 23.93 44.17
CA ASP A 136 3.71 24.95 44.43
C ASP A 136 3.23 26.33 43.92
N ARG A 137 2.97 27.28 44.82
CA ARG A 137 2.64 28.68 44.46
C ARG A 137 3.79 29.40 43.72
N LEU A 138 4.97 28.79 43.68
CA LEU A 138 6.20 29.33 43.08
C LEU A 138 6.13 29.49 41.55
N TYR A 139 5.13 28.91 40.88
CA TYR A 139 4.97 29.08 39.43
C TYR A 139 4.39 30.44 39.03
N PHE A 140 3.76 31.16 39.96
CA PHE A 140 3.22 32.50 39.73
C PHE A 140 4.16 33.57 40.31
N LYS A 141 4.17 34.77 39.73
CA LYS A 141 4.82 35.91 40.38
C LYS A 141 4.05 36.26 41.65
N ASP A 142 4.80 36.44 42.74
CA ASP A 142 4.26 37.02 43.96
C ASP A 142 3.97 38.50 43.67
N ASP A 143 2.76 38.81 43.24
CA ASP A 143 2.28 40.19 43.24
C ASP A 143 2.20 40.61 44.71
N GLY A 144 3.17 41.40 45.17
CA GLY A 144 3.34 41.87 46.54
C GLY A 144 2.20 42.76 47.07
N ARG A 145 0.96 42.25 47.06
CA ARG A 145 -0.20 42.82 47.72
C ARG A 145 -0.53 41.96 48.94
N ASN A 146 0.12 42.34 50.04
CA ASN A 146 -0.26 42.16 51.44
C ASN A 146 -0.56 40.74 51.93
N ALA A 147 0.44 40.18 52.60
CA ALA A 147 0.22 39.33 53.76
C ALA A 147 -0.53 40.12 54.85
N SER A 148 -1.87 40.03 54.88
CA SER A 148 -2.74 40.19 56.06
C SER A 148 -4.21 40.13 55.63
N THR A 149 -4.74 38.93 55.40
CA THR A 149 -6.11 38.54 55.77
C THR A 149 -6.30 37.03 55.59
N ASN A 150 -6.57 36.35 56.70
CA ASN A 150 -7.26 35.06 56.67
C ASN A 150 -8.62 35.28 56.01
N THR A 151 -8.74 34.89 54.75
CA THR A 151 -10.03 34.66 54.10
C THR A 151 -9.85 33.50 53.14
N ALA A 152 -10.55 32.41 53.46
CA ALA A 152 -10.79 31.30 52.55
C ALA A 152 -11.24 31.87 51.19
N ILE A 153 -10.47 31.59 50.14
CA ILE A 153 -10.87 31.90 48.78
C ILE A 153 -11.90 30.84 48.40
N THR A 154 -13.16 31.25 48.59
CA THR A 154 -14.35 30.77 47.91
C THR A 154 -14.07 30.62 46.42
N SER A 155 -14.22 29.39 45.94
CA SER A 155 -14.51 29.07 44.55
C SER A 155 -15.67 29.95 44.03
N PRO A 156 -15.65 30.38 42.75
CA PRO A 156 -16.74 31.15 42.17
C PRO A 156 -18.05 30.32 42.22
N PRO A 157 -19.22 30.96 42.47
CA PRO A 157 -20.48 30.24 42.53
C PRO A 157 -20.91 29.87 41.11
N MET A 158 -20.83 28.58 40.80
CA MET A 158 -21.61 27.97 39.73
C MET A 158 -22.91 27.46 40.36
N THR A 159 -23.92 28.31 40.37
CA THR A 159 -25.32 27.89 40.56
C THR A 159 -25.97 27.92 39.19
N GLU A 160 -26.32 26.77 38.65
CA GLU A 160 -27.70 26.42 38.30
C GLU A 160 -27.85 24.90 38.35
N SER A 161 -28.81 24.47 39.17
CA SER A 161 -29.21 23.07 39.30
C SER A 161 -30.20 22.74 38.18
N PHE A 162 -29.87 21.78 37.32
CA PHE A 162 -30.87 20.97 36.61
C PHE A 162 -30.52 19.49 36.70
N ASN A 163 -31.58 18.75 37.04
CA ASN A 163 -31.74 17.34 37.40
C ASN A 163 -30.86 16.29 36.70
N ASN A 164 -30.44 15.33 37.52
CA ASN A 164 -30.26 13.89 37.27
C ASN A 164 -30.29 13.43 35.80
N ASP A 165 -29.10 13.19 35.24
CA ASP A 165 -28.91 11.99 34.45
C ASP A 165 -27.50 11.43 34.64
N THR A 166 -27.46 10.10 34.71
CA THR A 166 -26.29 9.32 35.13
C THR A 166 -25.31 9.25 33.96
N SER A 167 -24.38 10.22 33.87
CA SER A 167 -23.23 10.12 32.97
C SER A 167 -21.94 10.31 33.75
N TYR A 168 -21.03 9.36 33.58
CA TYR A 168 -19.72 9.30 34.24
C TYR A 168 -18.87 10.51 33.84
N THR A 169 -19.00 11.61 34.58
CA THR A 169 -18.07 12.74 34.52
C THR A 169 -16.86 12.38 35.37
N ILE A 170 -15.81 11.85 34.73
CA ILE A 170 -14.51 11.65 35.38
C ILE A 170 -13.99 13.04 35.74
N LYS A 171 -14.14 13.42 37.01
CA LYS A 171 -13.38 14.54 37.58
C LYS A 171 -11.91 14.21 37.43
N LEU A 172 -11.14 15.04 36.74
CA LEU A 172 -9.68 14.94 36.67
C LEU A 172 -9.06 15.24 38.04
N ASP A 173 -9.19 14.31 38.98
CA ASP A 173 -8.65 14.46 40.34
C ASP A 173 -7.11 14.54 40.34
N SER A 174 -6.41 14.08 39.29
CA SER A 174 -4.95 14.28 39.10
C SER A 174 -4.48 14.05 37.65
N ILE A 175 -3.41 14.73 37.22
CA ILE A 175 -2.71 14.47 35.93
C ILE A 175 -2.21 13.01 35.87
N GLU A 176 -1.93 12.42 37.04
CA GLU A 176 -1.54 11.03 37.21
C GLU A 176 -2.58 10.05 36.64
N SER A 177 -3.87 10.23 36.95
CA SER A 177 -4.93 9.33 36.45
C SER A 177 -5.09 9.40 34.94
N LEU A 178 -4.93 10.59 34.35
CA LEU A 178 -4.93 10.78 32.91
C LEU A 178 -3.79 9.99 32.24
N ILE A 179 -2.56 10.15 32.71
CA ILE A 179 -1.40 9.47 32.12
C ILE A 179 -1.49 7.96 32.32
N GLN A 180 -1.99 7.52 33.47
CA GLN A 180 -2.21 6.11 33.76
C GLN A 180 -3.23 5.49 32.81
N GLN A 181 -4.34 6.19 32.57
CA GLN A 181 -5.37 5.73 31.65
C GLN A 181 -4.86 5.71 30.20
N ILE A 182 -4.13 6.74 29.76
CA ILE A 182 -3.48 6.74 28.44
C ILE A 182 -2.52 5.56 28.29
N TYR A 183 -1.70 5.27 29.32
CA TYR A 183 -0.76 4.14 29.31
C TYR A 183 -1.48 2.80 29.17
N GLN A 184 -2.56 2.59 29.93
CA GLN A 184 -3.33 1.34 29.90
C GLN A 184 -4.10 1.17 28.59
N ASP A 185 -4.82 2.21 28.16
CA ASP A 185 -5.69 2.16 26.99
C ASP A 185 -4.88 1.99 25.69
N LEU A 186 -3.76 2.71 25.53
CA LEU A 186 -2.93 2.57 24.34
C LEU A 186 -2.22 1.22 24.27
N ASN A 187 -1.79 0.66 25.39
CA ASN A 187 -1.12 -0.64 25.42
C ASN A 187 -2.11 -1.81 25.24
N ASN A 188 -3.35 -1.70 25.73
CA ASN A 188 -4.35 -2.77 25.66
C ASN A 188 -5.24 -2.70 24.40
N TYR A 189 -5.68 -1.50 24.02
CA TYR A 189 -6.69 -1.28 22.99
C TYR A 189 -6.18 -0.49 21.78
N SER A 190 -5.03 0.19 21.90
CA SER A 190 -4.46 1.07 20.84
C SER A 190 -5.36 2.26 20.46
N GLU A 191 -6.39 2.52 21.27
CA GLU A 191 -7.26 3.68 21.21
C GLU A 191 -7.65 4.10 22.62
N CYS A 192 -7.91 5.39 22.82
CA CYS A 192 -8.13 5.99 24.13
C CYS A 192 -9.06 7.21 23.98
N LEU A 193 -10.13 7.25 24.76
CA LEU A 193 -11.08 8.36 24.83
C LEU A 193 -11.27 8.78 26.29
N ILE A 194 -10.69 9.91 26.67
CA ILE A 194 -10.74 10.42 28.05
C ILE A 194 -11.39 11.81 28.07
N PRO A 195 -12.61 11.97 28.60
CA PRO A 195 -13.20 13.29 28.80
C PRO A 195 -12.44 14.06 29.90
N ILE A 196 -12.03 15.29 29.60
CA ILE A 196 -11.37 16.23 30.52
C ILE A 196 -12.41 17.13 31.19
N ASP A 197 -13.34 17.68 30.40
CA ASP A 197 -14.41 18.59 30.82
C ASP A 197 -15.61 18.41 29.87
N SER A 198 -16.73 19.09 30.14
CA SER A 198 -17.95 19.14 29.33
C SER A 198 -17.71 19.41 27.83
N GLY A 199 -16.64 20.11 27.47
CA GLY A 199 -16.31 20.46 26.08
C GLY A 199 -14.99 19.90 25.56
N ASN A 200 -14.18 19.19 26.37
CA ASN A 200 -12.84 18.76 25.98
C ASN A 200 -12.62 17.28 26.28
N SER A 201 -12.11 16.51 25.31
CA SER A 201 -11.72 15.11 25.48
C SER A 201 -10.40 14.81 24.77
N VAL A 202 -9.60 13.93 25.38
CA VAL A 202 -8.44 13.32 24.76
C VAL A 202 -8.92 12.14 23.93
N ASP A 203 -8.86 12.27 22.62
CA ASP A 203 -9.18 11.20 21.67
C ASP A 203 -7.92 10.82 20.88
N ILE A 204 -7.41 9.63 21.15
CA ILE A 204 -6.22 9.07 20.53
C ILE A 204 -6.58 7.73 19.92
N LYS A 205 -6.32 7.57 18.62
CA LYS A 205 -6.41 6.29 17.91
C LYS A 205 -5.15 6.06 17.12
N LEU A 206 -4.52 4.91 17.32
CA LEU A 206 -3.30 4.53 16.61
C LEU A 206 -3.68 3.83 15.30
N PHE A 207 -3.01 4.20 14.23
CA PHE A 207 -3.19 3.59 12.91
C PHE A 207 -1.86 2.98 12.45
N PRO A 208 -1.88 1.75 11.89
CA PRO A 208 -0.69 1.17 11.32
C PRO A 208 -0.27 1.99 10.09
N LEU A 209 0.98 2.41 10.03
CA LEU A 209 1.52 3.02 8.82
C LEU A 209 1.89 1.92 7.84
N LEU A 210 1.17 1.86 6.73
CA LEU A 210 1.48 0.94 5.65
C LEU A 210 2.42 1.65 4.67
N PRO A 211 3.34 0.91 4.01
CA PRO A 211 4.23 1.51 3.03
C PRO A 211 3.41 2.11 1.87
N PRO A 212 3.93 3.17 1.20
CA PRO A 212 3.26 3.72 0.04
C PRO A 212 3.08 2.64 -1.03
N PRO A 213 1.92 2.60 -1.72
CA PRO A 213 1.65 1.55 -2.69
C PRO A 213 2.61 1.66 -3.89
N PRO A 214 2.98 0.53 -4.52
CA PRO A 214 3.81 0.53 -5.70
C PRO A 214 3.15 1.29 -6.86
N ARG A 215 3.98 1.76 -7.80
CA ARG A 215 3.48 2.36 -9.04
C ARG A 215 2.85 1.27 -9.90
N LEU A 216 1.64 1.53 -10.37
CA LEU A 216 0.89 0.61 -11.23
C LEU A 216 1.01 0.99 -12.70
N ASN A 217 1.11 -0.03 -13.54
CA ASN A 217 1.07 0.07 -14.99
C ASN A 217 -0.34 -0.24 -15.51
N GLN A 218 -0.55 -0.17 -16.83
CA GLN A 218 -1.88 -0.38 -17.44
C GLN A 218 -2.20 -1.87 -17.63
N GLU A 219 -1.15 -2.66 -17.86
CA GLU A 219 -1.15 -4.10 -18.13
C GLU A 219 -1.27 -4.97 -16.88
N ASP A 220 -1.06 -4.38 -15.70
CA ASP A 220 -1.15 -5.05 -14.41
C ASP A 220 -2.54 -5.66 -14.19
N VAL A 221 -2.58 -6.83 -13.55
CA VAL A 221 -3.83 -7.55 -13.27
C VAL A 221 -4.02 -7.69 -11.76
N PRO A 222 -5.05 -7.07 -11.17
CA PRO A 222 -5.33 -7.21 -9.74
C PRO A 222 -6.01 -8.56 -9.44
N ILE A 223 -5.46 -9.26 -8.44
CA ILE A 223 -6.06 -10.46 -7.84
C ILE A 223 -6.45 -10.19 -6.39
N SER A 224 -7.68 -10.55 -6.05
CA SER A 224 -8.16 -10.43 -4.68
C SER A 224 -7.56 -11.53 -3.79
N THR A 225 -6.99 -11.13 -2.64
CA THR A 225 -6.53 -12.06 -1.60
C THR A 225 -7.63 -12.40 -0.60
N VAL A 226 -8.54 -11.45 -0.41
CA VAL A 226 -9.65 -11.51 0.55
C VAL A 226 -10.99 -11.55 -0.19
N HIS A 227 -12.05 -11.92 0.51
CA HIS A 227 -13.38 -11.87 -0.09
C HIS A 227 -13.91 -10.44 -0.06
N LEU A 228 -13.67 -9.68 -1.13
CA LEU A 228 -13.97 -8.23 -1.22
C LEU A 228 -15.42 -7.90 -0.88
N GLU A 229 -16.36 -8.75 -1.29
CA GLU A 229 -17.79 -8.58 -1.06
C GLU A 229 -18.16 -8.56 0.42
N SER A 230 -17.41 -9.28 1.28
CA SER A 230 -17.65 -9.29 2.73
C SER A 230 -17.17 -8.04 3.45
N MET A 231 -16.37 -7.19 2.79
CA MET A 231 -15.84 -5.95 3.37
C MET A 231 -16.65 -4.71 2.97
N VAL A 232 -17.65 -4.88 2.11
CA VAL A 232 -18.52 -3.78 1.66
C VAL A 232 -19.41 -3.33 2.81
N ASP A 233 -19.38 -2.03 3.11
CA ASP A 233 -20.34 -1.38 4.01
C ASP A 233 -21.14 -0.28 3.30
N VAL A 234 -22.02 0.42 4.03
CA VAL A 234 -22.86 1.52 3.49
C VAL A 234 -22.02 2.76 3.16
N ASN A 235 -20.87 2.92 3.80
CA ASN A 235 -20.01 4.09 3.68
C ASN A 235 -18.89 3.89 2.63
N TRP A 236 -18.93 2.79 1.89
CA TRP A 236 -17.95 2.49 0.87
C TRP A 236 -18.07 3.41 -0.34
N ASP A 237 -16.91 3.66 -0.95
CA ASP A 237 -16.81 4.52 -2.11
C ASP A 237 -17.60 3.93 -3.31
N PRO A 238 -18.52 4.70 -3.93
CA PRO A 238 -19.31 4.22 -5.06
C PRO A 238 -18.48 3.81 -6.28
N THR A 239 -17.31 4.42 -6.49
CA THR A 239 -16.41 4.09 -7.59
C THR A 239 -15.72 2.76 -7.33
N MET A 240 -15.28 2.52 -6.09
CA MET A 240 -14.74 1.22 -5.69
C MET A 240 -15.79 0.12 -5.87
N LEU A 241 -17.04 0.34 -5.47
CA LEU A 241 -18.13 -0.62 -5.67
C LEU A 241 -18.33 -1.04 -7.13
N LYS A 242 -18.18 -0.11 -8.09
CA LYS A 242 -18.26 -0.42 -9.52
C LYS A 242 -17.08 -1.27 -10.01
N ILE A 243 -15.91 -1.09 -9.44
CA ILE A 243 -14.66 -1.72 -9.90
C ILE A 243 -14.55 -3.16 -9.38
N LEU A 244 -14.97 -3.44 -8.14
CA LEU A 244 -14.73 -4.72 -7.46
C LEU A 244 -15.23 -5.97 -8.19
N PRO A 245 -16.41 -5.98 -8.84
CA PRO A 245 -16.89 -7.16 -9.58
C PRO A 245 -15.94 -7.57 -10.72
N PHE A 246 -15.15 -6.63 -11.23
CA PHE A 246 -14.22 -6.87 -12.33
C PHE A 246 -12.82 -7.32 -11.88
N ILE A 247 -12.55 -7.33 -10.57
CA ILE A 247 -11.29 -7.77 -9.95
C ILE A 247 -11.30 -9.29 -9.76
N ASN A 248 -11.11 -10.01 -10.87
CA ASN A 248 -11.15 -11.48 -10.92
C ASN A 248 -9.78 -12.13 -11.16
N GLY A 249 -8.68 -11.35 -11.20
CA GLY A 249 -7.35 -11.83 -11.56
C GLY A 249 -7.17 -12.19 -13.04
N ILE A 250 -8.01 -11.66 -13.92
CA ILE A 250 -7.92 -11.85 -15.38
C ILE A 250 -7.86 -10.51 -16.12
N ASN A 251 -8.70 -9.55 -15.72
CA ASN A 251 -8.77 -8.25 -16.38
C ASN A 251 -7.61 -7.35 -15.99
N SER A 252 -6.97 -6.70 -16.97
CA SER A 252 -5.97 -5.65 -16.71
C SER A 252 -6.64 -4.38 -16.19
N ILE A 253 -5.88 -3.52 -15.50
CA ILE A 253 -6.40 -2.24 -14.96
C ILE A 253 -7.08 -1.41 -16.05
N LYS A 254 -6.47 -1.33 -17.24
CA LYS A 254 -7.08 -0.63 -18.39
C LYS A 254 -8.40 -1.27 -18.83
N LYS A 255 -8.49 -2.60 -18.85
CA LYS A 255 -9.73 -3.29 -19.19
C LYS A 255 -10.81 -3.08 -18.13
N ILE A 256 -10.43 -3.06 -16.86
CA ILE A 256 -11.33 -2.78 -15.75
C ILE A 256 -11.91 -1.37 -15.86
N SER A 257 -11.11 -0.36 -16.24
CA SER A 257 -11.62 1.01 -16.40
C SER A 257 -12.71 1.10 -17.50
N VAL A 258 -12.51 0.39 -18.62
CA VAL A 258 -13.49 0.30 -19.70
C VAL A 258 -14.77 -0.43 -19.25
N LEU A 259 -14.63 -1.56 -18.55
CA LEU A 259 -15.77 -2.34 -18.06
C LEU A 259 -16.58 -1.61 -16.99
N ALA A 260 -15.91 -0.89 -16.09
CA ALA A 260 -16.52 -0.09 -15.03
C ALA A 260 -17.01 1.28 -15.52
N ASN A 261 -16.80 1.62 -16.80
CA ASN A 261 -17.09 2.93 -17.39
C ASN A 261 -16.59 4.09 -16.51
N SER A 262 -15.33 4.00 -16.08
CA SER A 262 -14.68 4.95 -15.17
C SER A 262 -13.31 5.35 -15.72
N ASP A 263 -12.84 6.56 -15.41
CA ASP A 263 -11.53 7.01 -15.89
C ASP A 263 -10.39 6.14 -15.36
N TYR A 264 -9.37 5.92 -16.20
CA TYR A 264 -8.21 5.11 -15.88
C TYR A 264 -7.47 5.63 -14.64
N ASN A 265 -7.34 6.95 -14.47
CA ASN A 265 -6.61 7.50 -13.33
C ASN A 265 -7.33 7.24 -12.01
N ILE A 266 -8.66 7.34 -12.02
CA ILE A 266 -9.48 7.04 -10.83
C ILE A 266 -9.41 5.55 -10.50
N VAL A 267 -9.57 4.67 -11.50
CA VAL A 267 -9.44 3.22 -11.30
C VAL A 267 -8.06 2.85 -10.78
N LYS A 268 -7.00 3.48 -11.31
CA LYS A 268 -5.63 3.30 -10.84
C LYS A 268 -5.49 3.68 -9.36
N GLN A 269 -6.01 4.83 -8.94
CA GLN A 269 -5.98 5.26 -7.54
C GLN A 269 -6.80 4.32 -6.63
N CYS A 270 -7.98 3.88 -7.06
CA CYS A 270 -8.80 2.91 -6.31
C CYS A 270 -8.04 1.59 -6.11
N ILE A 271 -7.37 1.07 -7.14
CA ILE A 271 -6.58 -0.16 -7.03
C ILE A 271 -5.35 0.06 -6.14
N GLN A 272 -4.68 1.21 -6.23
CA GLN A 272 -3.58 1.56 -5.32
C GLN A 272 -4.04 1.58 -3.86
N HIS A 273 -5.25 2.08 -3.59
CA HIS A 273 -5.82 2.10 -2.25
C HIS A 273 -6.12 0.68 -1.73
N LEU A 274 -6.63 -0.20 -2.58
CA LEU A 274 -6.84 -1.62 -2.23
C LEU A 274 -5.53 -2.37 -1.99
N ILE A 275 -4.47 -2.02 -2.72
CA ILE A 275 -3.12 -2.57 -2.50
C ILE A 275 -2.52 -2.05 -1.20
N TYR A 276 -2.73 -0.75 -0.89
CA TYR A 276 -2.26 -0.14 0.36
C TYR A 276 -2.76 -0.93 1.58
N TYR A 277 -4.04 -1.31 1.61
CA TYR A 277 -4.63 -2.15 2.67
C TYR A 277 -4.43 -3.66 2.50
N LYS A 278 -3.63 -4.10 1.51
CA LYS A 278 -3.33 -5.52 1.24
C LYS A 278 -4.54 -6.37 0.89
N CYS A 279 -5.61 -5.77 0.39
CA CYS A 279 -6.80 -6.48 -0.10
C CYS A 279 -6.56 -7.13 -1.47
N ILE A 280 -5.64 -6.56 -2.24
CA ILE A 280 -5.32 -6.97 -3.61
C ILE A 280 -3.81 -7.11 -3.76
N ILE A 281 -3.41 -8.09 -4.56
CA ILE A 281 -2.05 -8.21 -5.09
C ILE A 281 -2.09 -8.00 -6.60
N ILE A 282 -1.02 -7.47 -7.17
CA ILE A 282 -0.86 -7.35 -8.62
C ILE A 282 -0.09 -8.54 -9.15
N ILE A 283 -0.58 -9.11 -10.24
CA ILE A 283 0.11 -10.12 -11.03
C ILE A 283 0.23 -9.65 -12.48
N ASP A 284 1.10 -10.32 -13.21
CA ASP A 284 1.25 -10.17 -14.65
C ASP A 284 0.02 -10.64 -15.43
N ILE A 285 -0.19 -10.02 -16.61
CA ILE A 285 -1.18 -10.50 -17.58
C ILE A 285 -0.84 -11.93 -18.04
N PHE A 286 -1.81 -12.82 -17.90
CA PHE A 286 -1.68 -14.20 -18.39
C PHE A 286 -1.96 -14.26 -19.90
N GLN A 287 -0.95 -14.68 -20.67
CA GLN A 287 -1.10 -15.00 -22.09
C GLN A 287 -0.37 -16.31 -22.41
N PHE A 288 -0.88 -17.08 -23.37
CA PHE A 288 -0.23 -18.31 -23.82
C PHE A 288 1.10 -18.07 -24.56
N SER A 289 1.36 -16.84 -25.02
CA SER A 289 2.64 -16.40 -25.58
C SER A 289 3.71 -16.14 -24.52
N ASN A 290 3.34 -16.08 -23.24
CA ASN A 290 4.29 -15.82 -22.17
C ASN A 290 5.29 -16.96 -22.04
N ILE A 291 6.43 -16.62 -21.45
CA ILE A 291 7.51 -17.54 -21.14
C ILE A 291 7.73 -17.45 -19.62
N TYR A 292 7.86 -18.62 -18.98
CA TYR A 292 8.15 -18.72 -17.56
C TYR A 292 9.33 -19.66 -17.35
N ALA A 293 10.14 -19.37 -16.35
CA ALA A 293 11.28 -20.19 -15.98
C ALA A 293 11.33 -20.39 -14.45
N PRO A 294 11.81 -21.55 -13.97
CA PRO A 294 11.96 -21.82 -12.55
C PRO A 294 13.11 -21.00 -11.95
N THR A 295 12.93 -20.56 -10.71
CA THR A 295 13.98 -19.96 -9.90
C THR A 295 14.79 -21.02 -9.14
N SER A 296 15.91 -20.63 -8.54
CA SER A 296 16.69 -21.45 -7.60
C SER A 296 15.86 -21.95 -6.41
N ASP A 297 14.83 -21.19 -6.02
CA ASP A 297 14.05 -21.44 -4.82
C ASP A 297 12.94 -22.48 -5.02
N ILE A 298 12.85 -23.09 -6.22
CA ILE A 298 11.91 -24.19 -6.49
C ILE A 298 12.09 -25.38 -5.52
N VAL A 299 13.30 -25.56 -4.97
CA VAL A 299 13.59 -26.58 -3.96
C VAL A 299 12.79 -26.36 -2.67
N LEU A 300 12.40 -25.10 -2.37
CA LEU A 300 11.57 -24.77 -1.22
C LEU A 300 10.21 -25.49 -1.30
N PHE A 301 9.69 -25.75 -2.49
CA PHE A 301 8.46 -26.52 -2.70
C PHE A 301 8.51 -27.95 -2.17
N LEU A 302 9.71 -28.54 -2.12
CA LEU A 302 9.90 -29.87 -1.54
C LEU A 302 10.15 -29.82 -0.03
N LYS A 303 10.74 -28.72 0.47
CA LYS A 303 11.05 -28.54 1.90
C LYS A 303 9.80 -28.16 2.70
N ASP A 304 8.98 -27.27 2.16
CA ASP A 304 7.77 -26.79 2.82
C ASP A 304 6.53 -27.54 2.32
N SER A 305 6.03 -28.45 3.17
CA SER A 305 4.82 -29.23 2.90
C SER A 305 3.56 -28.36 2.87
N HIS A 306 3.54 -27.22 3.57
CA HIS A 306 2.39 -26.32 3.60
C HIS A 306 2.20 -25.66 2.23
N MET A 307 3.25 -25.08 1.67
CA MET A 307 3.23 -24.46 0.35
C MET A 307 2.76 -25.43 -0.76
N ALA A 308 3.23 -26.68 -0.73
CA ALA A 308 2.80 -27.68 -1.70
C ALA A 308 1.31 -28.05 -1.55
N THR A 309 0.78 -28.02 -0.32
CA THR A 309 -0.64 -28.28 -0.05
C THR A 309 -1.52 -27.10 -0.48
N GLU A 310 -1.07 -25.86 -0.21
CA GLU A 310 -1.74 -24.65 -0.71
C GLU A 310 -1.80 -24.61 -2.23
N CYS A 311 -0.68 -24.92 -2.90
CA CYS A 311 -0.61 -25.01 -4.35
C CYS A 311 -1.63 -26.02 -4.87
N GLN A 312 -1.64 -27.23 -4.29
CA GLN A 312 -2.55 -28.29 -4.67
C GLN A 312 -4.03 -27.87 -4.51
N ALA A 313 -4.38 -27.15 -3.45
CA ALA A 313 -5.75 -26.65 -3.24
C ALA A 313 -6.12 -25.50 -4.19
N TYR A 314 -5.19 -24.58 -4.47
CA TYR A 314 -5.43 -23.40 -5.30
C TYR A 314 -5.60 -23.73 -6.79
N VAL A 315 -4.80 -24.69 -7.27
CA VAL A 315 -4.66 -25.00 -8.70
C VAL A 315 -5.77 -25.91 -9.23
N VAL A 316 -6.47 -26.62 -8.37
CA VAL A 316 -7.58 -27.48 -8.77
C VAL A 316 -8.66 -26.62 -9.41
N SER A 317 -8.98 -26.94 -10.67
CA SER A 317 -10.13 -26.39 -11.36
C SER A 317 -11.39 -27.05 -10.79
N PRO A 318 -12.34 -26.32 -10.19
CA PRO A 318 -13.69 -26.85 -10.05
C PRO A 318 -14.18 -27.16 -11.46
N SER A 319 -14.68 -28.37 -11.69
CA SER A 319 -15.11 -28.88 -13.01
C SER A 319 -16.19 -28.05 -13.75
N ILE A 320 -16.53 -26.87 -13.25
CA ILE A 320 -17.54 -25.92 -13.71
C ILE A 320 -17.12 -25.20 -15.01
N PHE A 321 -15.82 -25.12 -15.34
CA PHE A 321 -15.33 -24.44 -16.56
C PHE A 321 -15.04 -25.39 -17.74
N LYS A 322 -15.70 -26.56 -17.82
CA LYS A 322 -15.55 -27.50 -18.93
C LYS A 322 -16.15 -27.05 -20.27
N ASP A 323 -16.68 -25.83 -20.37
CA ASP A 323 -17.04 -25.22 -21.64
C ASP A 323 -15.81 -24.57 -22.28
N LYS A 324 -15.07 -25.40 -23.04
CA LYS A 324 -13.93 -25.00 -23.84
C LYS A 324 -14.34 -23.89 -24.83
N PRO A 325 -13.64 -22.73 -24.90
CA PRO A 325 -13.85 -21.76 -25.97
C PRO A 325 -13.00 -22.16 -27.19
N PHE A 326 -13.19 -23.37 -27.73
CA PHE A 326 -12.63 -23.74 -29.03
C PHE A 326 -13.23 -25.07 -29.52
N GLU A 327 -14.35 -25.00 -30.24
CA GLU A 327 -14.67 -26.03 -31.22
C GLU A 327 -15.31 -25.37 -32.45
N SER A 328 -14.66 -25.62 -33.57
CA SER A 328 -14.98 -25.16 -34.91
C SER A 328 -16.26 -25.81 -35.43
N ASP A 329 -17.10 -25.00 -36.08
CA ASP A 329 -18.27 -25.39 -36.86
C ASP A 329 -18.09 -26.71 -37.64
N LYS A 330 -18.96 -27.69 -37.35
CA LYS A 330 -19.58 -28.57 -38.36
C LYS A 330 -21.02 -28.89 -37.96
N SER A 331 -21.88 -28.69 -38.94
CA SER A 331 -23.34 -28.74 -38.92
C SER A 331 -23.93 -30.16 -38.95
N ALA A 332 -25.16 -30.22 -38.42
CA ALA A 332 -26.30 -31.05 -38.83
C ALA A 332 -26.37 -32.56 -38.46
N ASP A 333 -27.28 -32.82 -37.52
CA ASP A 333 -28.49 -33.66 -37.64
C ASP A 333 -28.58 -35.14 -37.18
N GLN A 334 -29.67 -35.34 -36.39
CA GLN A 334 -30.58 -36.48 -36.21
C GLN A 334 -30.28 -37.62 -35.19
N LYS A 335 -31.12 -37.61 -34.13
CA LYS A 335 -31.91 -38.69 -33.45
C LYS A 335 -31.44 -40.14 -33.67
N THR A 336 -31.37 -41.04 -32.69
CA THR A 336 -32.50 -41.58 -31.89
C THR A 336 -31.98 -42.58 -30.83
N SER A 337 -32.70 -42.74 -29.70
CA SER A 337 -32.47 -43.70 -28.61
C SER A 337 -32.38 -45.18 -29.02
N THR A 338 -31.57 -45.98 -28.30
CA THR A 338 -32.03 -47.24 -27.66
C THR A 338 -31.01 -47.85 -26.70
N ARG A 339 -31.57 -48.50 -25.67
CA ARG A 339 -30.99 -49.14 -24.49
C ARG A 339 -30.50 -50.55 -24.83
N THR A 340 -29.38 -51.03 -24.26
CA THR A 340 -29.25 -52.35 -23.57
C THR A 340 -27.82 -52.73 -23.16
N THR A 341 -27.71 -53.07 -21.87
CA THR A 341 -26.86 -54.07 -21.17
C THR A 341 -25.76 -54.85 -21.95
N LYS A 342 -24.53 -54.85 -21.40
CA LYS A 342 -23.87 -56.01 -20.72
C LYS A 342 -22.37 -55.74 -20.48
N THR A 343 -21.92 -55.97 -19.26
CA THR A 343 -20.52 -56.25 -18.88
C THR A 343 -20.10 -57.64 -19.39
N PRO A 344 -18.80 -57.91 -19.64
CA PRO A 344 -17.97 -58.44 -18.55
C PRO A 344 -16.50 -57.97 -18.52
N ASN A 345 -16.04 -57.73 -17.29
CA ASN A 345 -14.77 -58.18 -16.68
C ASN A 345 -13.49 -58.23 -17.54
N ARG A 346 -12.54 -57.35 -17.24
CA ARG A 346 -11.10 -57.64 -17.33
C ARG A 346 -10.33 -56.95 -16.20
N LYS A 347 -9.63 -57.76 -15.41
CA LYS A 347 -8.68 -57.37 -14.35
C LYS A 347 -7.40 -56.81 -14.99
N SER A 348 -6.89 -55.69 -14.48
CA SER A 348 -5.44 -55.41 -14.43
C SER A 348 -5.10 -54.27 -13.47
N SER A 349 -4.24 -54.60 -12.49
CA SER A 349 -3.19 -53.81 -11.81
C SER A 349 -3.49 -52.42 -11.23
N GLY A 350 -3.30 -52.30 -9.89
CA GLY A 350 -3.32 -51.07 -9.09
C GLY A 350 -2.24 -50.05 -9.48
N LYS A 351 -2.48 -48.74 -9.36
CA LYS A 351 -2.53 -47.83 -8.17
C LYS A 351 -1.33 -46.86 -8.35
N ASP A 352 -1.43 -45.55 -8.16
CA ASP A 352 -1.81 -44.85 -6.91
C ASP A 352 -2.60 -43.55 -7.18
N VAL A 353 -3.82 -43.47 -6.66
CA VAL A 353 -4.64 -42.25 -6.57
C VAL A 353 -5.15 -42.14 -5.14
N SER A 354 -4.85 -41.04 -4.46
CA SER A 354 -5.37 -40.74 -3.13
C SER A 354 -6.70 -39.98 -3.26
N SER A 355 -7.82 -40.68 -3.07
CA SER A 355 -9.16 -40.08 -2.93
C SER A 355 -9.50 -39.91 -1.45
N VAL A 356 -9.80 -38.69 -1.01
CA VAL A 356 -10.30 -38.41 0.34
C VAL A 356 -11.80 -38.18 0.26
N SER A 357 -12.59 -39.01 0.94
CA SER A 357 -14.06 -38.89 1.00
C SER A 357 -14.46 -38.18 2.28
N LEU A 358 -15.02 -36.96 2.17
CA LEU A 358 -15.66 -36.27 3.30
C LEU A 358 -17.10 -36.74 3.43
N VAL A 359 -17.47 -37.24 4.61
CA VAL A 359 -18.83 -37.68 4.93
C VAL A 359 -19.65 -36.48 5.38
N GLY A 360 -20.71 -36.18 4.64
CA GLY A 360 -21.69 -35.14 4.92
C GLY A 360 -23.03 -35.48 4.26
N ASP A 361 -24.09 -35.08 4.93
CA ASP A 361 -25.43 -35.67 4.96
C ASP A 361 -26.27 -35.64 3.66
N SER A 362 -27.36 -36.38 3.73
CA SER A 362 -28.28 -36.86 2.72
C SER A 362 -29.00 -35.76 1.93
N ASN A 363 -28.52 -35.41 0.74
CA ASN A 363 -29.41 -35.04 -0.36
C ASN A 363 -28.76 -35.29 -1.73
N ARG A 364 -29.55 -35.81 -2.67
CA ARG A 364 -29.12 -36.38 -3.96
C ARG A 364 -28.73 -35.29 -4.97
N SER A 365 -27.58 -34.67 -4.79
CA SER A 365 -26.82 -33.97 -5.85
C SER A 365 -25.60 -34.82 -6.23
N LYS A 366 -25.22 -34.84 -7.51
CA LYS A 366 -24.10 -35.65 -8.04
C LYS A 366 -22.84 -35.42 -7.19
N ARG A 367 -22.33 -36.46 -6.52
CA ARG A 367 -21.01 -36.43 -5.85
C ARG A 367 -19.93 -36.29 -6.93
N GLU A 368 -19.49 -35.07 -7.19
CA GLU A 368 -18.33 -34.81 -8.03
C GLU A 368 -17.07 -35.23 -7.27
N THR A 369 -16.34 -36.20 -7.82
CA THR A 369 -15.06 -36.63 -7.28
C THR A 369 -14.00 -35.61 -7.71
N VAL A 370 -13.52 -34.79 -6.76
CA VAL A 370 -12.44 -33.85 -7.02
C VAL A 370 -11.12 -34.63 -7.05
N VAL A 371 -10.52 -34.78 -8.23
CA VAL A 371 -9.23 -35.45 -8.40
C VAL A 371 -8.12 -34.44 -8.12
N LEU A 372 -7.43 -34.62 -6.99
CA LEU A 372 -6.31 -33.77 -6.60
C LEU A 372 -5.01 -34.22 -7.30
N PRO A 373 -4.26 -33.30 -7.95
CA PRO A 373 -2.97 -33.62 -8.54
C PRO A 373 -1.94 -33.93 -7.45
N SER A 374 -1.03 -34.88 -7.67
CA SER A 374 0.01 -35.18 -6.68
C SER A 374 1.03 -34.05 -6.55
N LYS A 375 1.56 -33.81 -5.35
CA LYS A 375 2.59 -32.78 -5.09
C LYS A 375 3.83 -32.98 -5.97
N ALA A 376 4.25 -34.23 -6.16
CA ALA A 376 5.36 -34.58 -7.04
C ALA A 376 5.09 -34.21 -8.52
N LYS A 377 3.84 -34.35 -8.99
CA LYS A 377 3.45 -33.96 -10.34
C LYS A 377 3.50 -32.45 -10.53
N LEU A 378 3.05 -31.66 -9.55
CA LEU A 378 3.16 -30.19 -9.59
C LEU A 378 4.62 -29.73 -9.62
N TYR A 379 5.48 -30.35 -8.81
CA TYR A 379 6.92 -30.06 -8.82
C TYR A 379 7.57 -30.39 -10.19
N PHE A 380 7.21 -31.54 -10.77
CA PHE A 380 7.68 -31.91 -12.11
C PHE A 380 7.25 -30.89 -13.17
N LEU A 381 6.01 -30.41 -13.11
CA LEU A 381 5.47 -29.40 -14.02
C LEU A 381 6.19 -28.04 -13.88
N TYR A 382 6.53 -27.61 -12.67
CA TYR A 382 7.33 -26.39 -12.50
C TYR A 382 8.76 -26.56 -13.04
N ARG A 383 9.35 -27.75 -12.89
CA ARG A 383 10.68 -28.06 -13.42
C ARG A 383 10.73 -28.15 -14.95
N SER A 384 9.63 -28.49 -15.60
CA SER A 384 9.60 -28.59 -17.08
C SER A 384 9.47 -27.23 -17.78
N LEU A 385 9.21 -26.14 -17.04
CA LEU A 385 9.24 -24.77 -17.58
C LEU A 385 10.68 -24.31 -17.84
N HIS A 386 10.91 -23.57 -18.92
CA HIS A 386 12.20 -22.95 -19.21
C HIS A 386 12.05 -21.75 -20.18
N GLN A 387 13.06 -20.87 -20.20
CA GLN A 387 13.09 -19.61 -20.97
C GLN A 387 12.91 -19.74 -22.50
N GLY A 388 13.03 -20.95 -23.05
CA GLY A 388 12.94 -21.22 -24.50
C GLY A 388 11.56 -21.69 -24.96
N GLN A 389 10.62 -21.90 -24.04
CA GLN A 389 9.32 -22.49 -24.33
C GLN A 389 8.20 -21.52 -23.92
N THR A 390 7.26 -21.31 -24.84
CA THR A 390 6.03 -20.56 -24.53
C THR A 390 5.05 -21.45 -23.77
N VAL A 391 4.20 -20.86 -22.94
CA VAL A 391 3.12 -21.59 -22.24
C VAL A 391 2.27 -22.39 -23.21
N LYS A 392 2.02 -21.88 -24.42
CA LYS A 392 1.29 -22.59 -25.48
C LYS A 392 1.95 -23.91 -25.87
N SER A 393 3.27 -23.91 -26.05
CA SER A 393 4.02 -25.10 -26.44
C SER A 393 4.09 -26.08 -25.27
N TRP A 394 4.38 -25.57 -24.07
CA TRP A 394 4.44 -26.36 -22.85
C TRP A 394 3.12 -27.07 -22.54
N TYR A 395 1.99 -26.37 -22.70
CA TYR A 395 0.65 -26.92 -22.51
C TYR A 395 0.34 -28.09 -23.45
N LYS A 396 0.78 -28.01 -24.72
CA LYS A 396 0.57 -29.09 -25.69
C LYS A 396 1.37 -30.34 -25.34
N GLU A 397 2.59 -30.17 -24.82
CA GLU A 397 3.46 -31.27 -24.41
C GLU A 397 2.92 -31.99 -23.16
N HIS A 398 2.32 -31.24 -22.22
CA HIS A 398 1.88 -31.75 -20.92
C HIS A 398 0.34 -31.83 -20.78
N ALA A 399 -0.39 -31.92 -21.90
CA ALA A 399 -1.85 -31.83 -21.92
C ALA A 399 -2.55 -32.88 -21.01
N GLU A 400 -2.08 -34.13 -21.02
CA GLU A 400 -2.61 -35.21 -20.16
C GLU A 400 -2.31 -34.96 -18.67
N ALA A 401 -1.18 -34.34 -18.37
CA ALA A 401 -0.83 -34.01 -17.00
C ALA A 401 -1.69 -32.86 -16.44
N LEU A 402 -2.23 -31.99 -17.30
CA LEU A 402 -2.92 -30.74 -16.94
C LEU A 402 -4.45 -30.83 -16.94
N GLU A 403 -5.06 -32.00 -17.20
CA GLU A 403 -6.51 -32.16 -17.35
C GLU A 403 -7.35 -31.61 -16.17
N HIS A 404 -6.81 -31.64 -14.95
CA HIS A 404 -7.49 -31.18 -13.72
C HIS A 404 -6.85 -29.94 -13.09
N ILE A 405 -5.96 -29.26 -13.82
CA ILE A 405 -5.16 -28.15 -13.34
C ILE A 405 -5.55 -26.87 -14.11
N ASP A 406 -5.96 -25.83 -13.38
CA ASP A 406 -6.08 -24.49 -13.97
C ASP A 406 -4.67 -23.91 -14.15
N ILE A 407 -4.25 -23.81 -15.42
CA ILE A 407 -2.91 -23.35 -15.83
C ILE A 407 -2.65 -21.93 -15.32
N ARG A 408 -3.66 -21.05 -15.36
CA ARG A 408 -3.49 -19.65 -14.94
C ARG A 408 -3.21 -19.61 -13.45
N ARG A 409 -3.98 -20.36 -12.66
CA ARG A 409 -3.77 -20.48 -11.20
C ARG A 409 -2.44 -21.15 -10.89
N PHE A 410 -2.03 -22.17 -11.66
CA PHE A 410 -0.75 -22.83 -11.50
C PHE A 410 0.43 -21.87 -11.68
N LEU A 411 0.42 -21.09 -12.77
CA LEU A 411 1.49 -20.14 -13.04
C LEU A 411 1.42 -18.93 -12.09
N SER A 412 0.23 -18.38 -11.81
CA SER A 412 0.10 -17.25 -10.88
C SER A 412 0.56 -17.61 -9.48
N PHE A 413 0.23 -18.80 -8.97
CA PHE A 413 0.74 -19.28 -7.68
C PHE A 413 2.26 -19.37 -7.67
N GLY A 414 2.83 -19.91 -8.76
CA GLY A 414 4.27 -20.04 -8.91
C GLY A 414 4.98 -18.69 -8.89
N VAL A 415 4.44 -17.68 -9.58
CA VAL A 415 4.98 -16.32 -9.57
C VAL A 415 4.80 -15.66 -8.19
N LEU A 416 3.61 -15.78 -7.59
CA LEU A 416 3.30 -15.18 -6.28
C LEU A 416 4.16 -15.72 -5.13
N ARG A 417 4.53 -17.01 -5.18
CA ARG A 417 5.41 -17.66 -4.19
C ARG A 417 6.89 -17.60 -4.60
N GLY A 418 7.22 -16.99 -5.74
CA GLY A 418 8.59 -16.90 -6.24
C GLY A 418 9.21 -18.27 -6.55
N LEU A 419 8.43 -19.22 -7.08
CA LEU A 419 8.89 -20.52 -7.59
C LEU A 419 9.28 -20.46 -9.07
N ILE A 420 8.61 -19.58 -9.81
CA ILE A 420 8.89 -19.26 -11.21
C ILE A 420 8.89 -17.75 -11.38
N TYR A 421 9.60 -17.28 -12.39
CA TYR A 421 9.55 -15.88 -12.81
C TYR A 421 9.11 -15.79 -14.27
N ARG A 422 8.54 -14.65 -14.63
CA ARG A 422 8.13 -14.34 -15.99
C ARG A 422 9.31 -13.76 -16.76
N VAL A 423 9.50 -14.21 -17.99
CA VAL A 423 10.46 -13.61 -18.94
C VAL A 423 9.66 -12.70 -19.88
N HIS A 424 9.92 -11.40 -19.82
CA HIS A 424 9.24 -10.40 -20.63
C HIS A 424 9.93 -10.23 -21.98
N SER A 425 9.14 -10.08 -23.03
CA SER A 425 9.64 -9.77 -24.37
C SER A 425 9.59 -8.26 -24.62
N TYR A 426 10.70 -7.69 -25.10
CA TYR A 426 10.85 -6.27 -25.43
C TYR A 426 11.16 -6.11 -26.92
N PRO A 427 10.34 -5.36 -27.67
CA PRO A 427 10.67 -4.97 -29.03
C PRO A 427 11.74 -3.88 -29.03
N ILE A 428 12.82 -4.08 -29.79
CA ILE A 428 13.88 -3.09 -29.99
C ILE A 428 14.03 -2.88 -31.49
N ILE A 429 13.98 -1.62 -31.93
CA ILE A 429 14.27 -1.25 -33.31
C ILE A 429 15.77 -0.93 -33.41
N ASP A 430 16.44 -1.43 -34.45
CA ASP A 430 17.83 -1.06 -34.72
C ASP A 430 17.92 0.43 -35.03
N SER A 431 18.51 1.19 -34.10
CA SER A 431 18.62 2.65 -34.12
C SER A 431 19.36 3.26 -35.33
N VAL A 432 19.95 2.43 -36.20
CA VAL A 432 20.64 2.87 -37.42
C VAL A 432 19.66 3.46 -38.44
N LEU A 433 18.38 3.09 -38.41
CA LEU A 433 17.35 3.62 -39.33
C LEU A 433 16.68 4.92 -38.84
N LEU A 434 16.78 5.25 -37.54
CA LEU A 434 16.16 6.48 -37.01
C LEU A 434 16.88 7.76 -37.47
N LYS A 435 18.14 7.67 -37.95
CA LYS A 435 18.90 8.84 -38.42
C LYS A 435 18.56 9.27 -39.85
N GLU A 436 17.95 8.43 -40.67
CA GLU A 436 17.66 8.74 -42.09
C GLU A 436 16.19 9.13 -42.35
N GLU A 437 15.25 8.85 -41.44
CA GLU A 437 13.82 9.16 -41.59
C GLU A 437 13.35 10.41 -40.82
N HIS A 438 14.27 11.21 -40.28
CA HIS A 438 13.96 12.35 -39.40
C HIS A 438 13.25 13.54 -40.06
N SER A 439 12.99 13.53 -41.37
CA SER A 439 12.35 14.64 -42.08
C SER A 439 10.81 14.53 -42.20
N GLN A 440 10.24 13.32 -42.19
CA GLN A 440 8.77 13.12 -42.29
C GLN A 440 8.11 12.79 -40.95
N SER A 441 8.76 11.99 -40.11
CA SER A 441 8.19 11.60 -38.81
C SER A 441 8.17 12.76 -37.79
N LYS A 442 9.06 13.75 -37.96
CA LYS A 442 9.14 14.93 -37.11
C LYS A 442 8.02 15.95 -37.38
N SER A 443 7.50 16.02 -38.62
CA SER A 443 6.34 16.88 -38.94
C SER A 443 5.04 16.33 -38.35
N LEU A 444 4.88 14.99 -38.34
CA LEU A 444 3.75 14.31 -37.70
C LEU A 444 3.81 14.44 -36.17
N PHE A 445 5.00 14.42 -35.59
CA PHE A 445 5.21 14.62 -34.14
C PHE A 445 4.84 16.04 -33.68
N LEU A 446 5.12 17.08 -34.49
CA LEU A 446 4.69 18.46 -34.20
C LEU A 446 3.19 18.68 -34.43
N GLN A 447 2.59 18.05 -35.45
CA GLN A 447 1.15 18.21 -35.74
C GLN A 447 0.26 17.64 -34.64
N ALA A 448 0.64 16.54 -34.00
CA ALA A 448 -0.13 15.94 -32.91
C ALA A 448 0.00 16.68 -31.57
N TYR A 449 1.03 17.52 -31.42
CA TYR A 449 1.26 18.32 -30.21
C TYR A 449 0.45 19.63 -30.22
N ASN A 450 0.13 20.17 -31.40
CA ASN A 450 -0.60 21.43 -31.55
C ASN A 450 -2.14 21.29 -31.50
N ASP A 451 -2.68 20.07 -31.39
CA ASP A 451 -4.12 19.81 -31.52
C ASP A 451 -4.81 19.43 -30.19
N LYS A 452 -4.14 19.67 -29.05
CA LYS A 452 -4.68 19.32 -27.70
C LYS A 452 -4.53 20.35 -26.58
N ASP A 453 -3.87 21.49 -26.80
CA ASP A 453 -3.75 22.53 -25.77
C ASP A 453 -4.41 23.84 -26.24
N LEU A 454 -5.73 23.83 -26.25
CA LEU A 454 -6.55 25.03 -26.10
C LEU A 454 -7.60 24.69 -25.04
N ASP A 455 -7.20 24.80 -23.78
CA ASP A 455 -8.03 25.10 -22.61
C ASP A 455 -7.14 24.96 -21.36
N GLU A 456 -6.50 26.05 -20.95
CA GLU A 456 -6.33 26.51 -19.55
C GLU A 456 -5.24 27.60 -19.46
N ASP A 457 -5.75 28.81 -19.20
CA ASP A 457 -5.27 29.85 -18.30
C ASP A 457 -3.96 30.60 -18.58
N ASN A 458 -4.17 31.85 -19.02
CA ASN A 458 -3.24 32.97 -18.92
C ASN A 458 -2.97 33.28 -17.44
N GLU A 459 -1.70 33.24 -17.02
CA GLU A 459 -1.16 34.10 -15.96
C GLU A 459 0.25 34.54 -16.34
N ASP A 460 0.54 35.79 -16.03
CA ASP A 460 1.59 36.66 -16.54
C ASP A 460 3.01 36.29 -16.06
N ASP A 461 4.04 36.48 -16.92
CA ASP A 461 5.30 37.10 -16.48
C ASP A 461 6.14 37.62 -17.67
N GLU A 462 6.55 38.89 -17.60
CA GLU A 462 7.41 39.56 -18.57
C GLU A 462 8.90 39.30 -18.28
N GLY A 463 9.71 39.08 -19.32
CA GLY A 463 11.17 39.00 -19.17
C GLY A 463 11.93 38.93 -20.49
N GLU A 464 12.50 40.07 -20.89
CA GLU A 464 13.36 40.30 -22.07
C GLU A 464 14.67 39.49 -22.09
N GLY A 465 15.26 39.27 -23.29
CA GLY A 465 16.71 38.97 -23.38
C GLY A 465 17.26 38.27 -24.64
N THR A 466 17.31 38.99 -25.76
CA THR A 466 18.40 39.09 -26.79
C THR A 466 19.15 37.88 -27.39
N ASN A 467 19.18 37.87 -28.74
CA ASN A 467 20.32 37.68 -29.69
C ASN A 467 21.08 36.32 -29.73
N GLU A 468 21.67 35.80 -30.81
CA GLU A 468 21.82 36.11 -32.25
C GLU A 468 22.56 34.89 -32.90
N THR A 469 22.34 34.67 -34.22
CA THR A 469 23.31 34.15 -35.24
C THR A 469 23.78 32.67 -35.16
N ASP A 470 23.93 31.87 -36.22
CA ASP A 470 24.32 32.12 -37.61
C ASP A 470 23.77 31.07 -38.61
N ALA A 471 23.58 31.53 -39.86
CA ALA A 471 23.27 30.73 -41.03
C ALA A 471 24.52 30.58 -41.91
N VAL A 472 24.93 29.36 -42.30
CA VAL A 472 25.84 29.16 -43.46
C VAL A 472 25.60 27.81 -44.18
N THR A 473 25.40 27.93 -45.50
CA THR A 473 25.59 26.95 -46.61
C THR A 473 24.56 25.85 -46.90
N ASN A 474 23.65 26.23 -47.81
CA ASN A 474 23.10 25.41 -48.88
C ASN A 474 24.16 25.30 -50.01
N LEU A 475 24.53 24.09 -50.46
CA LEU A 475 24.86 23.73 -51.86
C LEU A 475 25.47 22.31 -51.92
N GLN A 476 24.64 21.27 -52.08
CA GLN A 476 24.98 20.03 -52.81
C GLN A 476 23.74 19.10 -52.90
N THR A 477 22.64 19.67 -53.38
CA THR A 477 21.33 18.99 -53.50
C THR A 477 20.95 18.77 -54.95
N VAL A 478 21.88 18.39 -55.84
CA VAL A 478 21.51 18.02 -57.23
C VAL A 478 22.52 17.02 -57.80
N LYS A 479 22.50 15.75 -57.38
CA LYS A 479 23.00 14.61 -58.20
C LYS A 479 22.83 13.18 -57.66
N ALA A 480 22.21 12.97 -56.50
CA ALA A 480 21.91 11.61 -56.01
C ALA A 480 20.40 11.26 -55.99
N ALA A 481 19.54 12.14 -56.51
CA ALA A 481 18.09 11.97 -56.50
C ALA A 481 17.53 11.04 -57.60
N SER A 482 18.36 10.25 -58.29
CA SER A 482 17.92 9.47 -59.45
C SER A 482 18.22 7.97 -59.41
N LEU A 483 18.57 7.38 -58.27
CA LEU A 483 19.03 5.97 -58.25
C LEU A 483 18.33 4.99 -57.31
N PHE A 484 17.34 5.39 -56.51
CA PHE A 484 16.53 4.43 -55.73
C PHE A 484 15.04 4.79 -55.72
N LYS A 485 14.40 4.62 -56.87
CA LYS A 485 12.95 4.45 -56.96
C LYS A 485 12.66 2.97 -56.68
N ARG A 486 12.48 2.58 -55.41
CA ARG A 486 11.83 1.31 -55.06
C ARG A 486 10.47 1.63 -54.45
N ASN A 487 9.43 1.15 -55.14
CA ASN A 487 8.02 1.26 -54.80
C ASN A 487 7.74 0.95 -53.32
N THR A 488 7.16 1.93 -52.62
CA THR A 488 6.30 1.67 -51.46
C THR A 488 5.03 2.50 -51.64
N ASP A 489 4.22 2.08 -52.62
CA ASP A 489 2.79 2.42 -52.63
C ASP A 489 2.12 1.61 -51.51
N ASN A 490 2.11 2.16 -50.30
CA ASN A 490 1.23 1.74 -49.22
C ASN A 490 1.05 2.93 -48.29
N GLU A 491 0.18 3.87 -48.67
CA GLU A 491 -0.26 4.93 -47.78
C GLU A 491 -0.86 4.30 -46.51
N LEU A 492 -0.19 4.47 -45.37
CA LEU A 492 -0.71 4.07 -44.06
C LEU A 492 -1.96 4.89 -43.75
N SER A 493 -3.05 4.22 -43.36
CA SER A 493 -4.29 4.86 -42.91
C SER A 493 -4.01 5.84 -41.75
N GLU A 494 -4.73 6.96 -41.65
CA GLU A 494 -4.60 7.93 -40.54
C GLU A 494 -4.69 7.28 -39.15
N ALA A 495 -5.50 6.23 -39.01
CA ALA A 495 -5.58 5.45 -37.77
C ALA A 495 -4.29 4.64 -37.50
N ASP A 496 -3.65 4.12 -38.54
CA ASP A 496 -2.37 3.41 -38.44
C ASP A 496 -1.22 4.37 -38.14
N LYS A 497 -1.27 5.62 -38.64
CA LYS A 497 -0.30 6.67 -38.28
C LYS A 497 -0.36 7.01 -36.79
N ARG A 498 -1.56 7.18 -36.23
CA ARG A 498 -1.75 7.42 -34.78
C ARG A 498 -1.23 6.27 -33.92
N LYS A 499 -1.52 5.03 -34.30
CA LYS A 499 -1.02 3.83 -33.61
C LYS A 499 0.50 3.70 -33.70
N THR A 500 1.08 4.05 -34.85
CA THR A 500 2.52 4.07 -35.08
C THR A 500 3.22 5.09 -34.16
N ALA A 501 2.64 6.26 -33.96
CA ALA A 501 3.17 7.26 -33.03
C ALA A 501 3.18 6.78 -31.57
N ILE A 502 2.13 6.08 -31.14
CA ILE A 502 2.05 5.47 -29.79
C ILE A 502 3.11 4.38 -29.63
N ILE A 503 3.31 3.54 -30.66
CA ILE A 503 4.37 2.52 -30.67
C ILE A 503 5.75 3.17 -30.51
N LEU A 504 6.06 4.22 -31.27
CA LEU A 504 7.35 4.91 -31.20
C LEU A 504 7.59 5.55 -29.82
N LYS A 505 6.55 6.11 -29.19
CA LYS A 505 6.64 6.60 -27.81
C LYS A 505 6.99 5.48 -26.83
N ASN A 506 6.33 4.33 -26.93
CA ASN A 506 6.55 3.20 -26.05
C ASN A 506 7.89 2.47 -26.27
N LEU A 507 8.43 2.52 -27.49
CA LEU A 507 9.76 2.00 -27.80
C LEU A 507 10.87 2.87 -27.21
N ASN A 508 10.69 4.20 -27.20
CA ASN A 508 11.61 5.10 -26.49
C ASN A 508 11.61 4.86 -24.98
N ASP A 509 10.45 4.51 -24.42
CA ASP A 509 10.30 4.20 -22.99
C ASP A 509 10.71 2.74 -22.62
N ILE A 510 11.23 1.95 -23.57
CA ILE A 510 11.65 0.54 -23.40
C ILE A 510 10.55 -0.30 -22.73
N LYS A 511 9.30 -0.15 -23.19
CA LYS A 511 8.17 -0.90 -22.64
C LYS A 511 8.12 -2.34 -23.18
N ASN A 512 7.62 -3.26 -22.36
CA ASN A 512 7.42 -4.65 -22.78
C ASN A 512 6.28 -4.77 -23.81
N PHE A 513 6.21 -5.90 -24.51
CA PHE A 513 5.14 -6.16 -25.48
C PHE A 513 3.73 -6.06 -24.88
N ASP A 514 3.55 -6.39 -23.60
CA ASP A 514 2.24 -6.34 -22.94
C ASP A 514 1.71 -4.94 -22.75
N ALA A 515 2.58 -4.01 -22.33
CA ALA A 515 2.28 -2.60 -22.19
C ALA A 515 1.90 -2.01 -23.55
N VAL A 516 2.66 -2.32 -24.60
CA VAL A 516 2.35 -1.87 -25.97
C VAL A 516 1.02 -2.44 -26.46
N CYS A 517 0.74 -3.73 -26.22
CA CYS A 517 -0.53 -4.34 -26.60
C CYS A 517 -1.71 -3.76 -25.83
N THR A 518 -1.52 -3.46 -24.54
CA THR A 518 -2.57 -2.91 -23.68
C THR A 518 -2.89 -1.46 -24.05
N GLU A 519 -1.87 -0.65 -24.38
CA GLU A 519 -2.07 0.75 -24.77
C GLU A 519 -2.71 0.90 -26.15
N LEU A 520 -2.42 -0.03 -27.07
CA LEU A 520 -3.01 -0.04 -28.42
C LEU A 520 -4.36 -0.76 -28.49
N GLU A 521 -4.77 -1.47 -27.44
CA GLU A 521 -5.93 -2.37 -27.41
C GLU A 521 -5.91 -3.40 -28.57
N MET A 522 -4.71 -3.89 -28.92
CA MET A 522 -4.48 -4.81 -30.04
C MET A 522 -3.78 -6.08 -29.60
N ASP A 523 -3.99 -7.16 -30.34
CA ASP A 523 -3.30 -8.42 -30.12
C ASP A 523 -1.84 -8.33 -30.56
N ARG A 524 -0.99 -9.13 -29.91
CA ARG A 524 0.46 -9.16 -30.16
C ARG A 524 0.82 -9.34 -31.64
N LYS A 525 0.08 -10.17 -32.39
CA LYS A 525 0.40 -10.40 -33.82
C LYS A 525 0.13 -9.18 -34.67
N SER A 526 -0.93 -8.44 -34.37
CA SER A 526 -1.23 -7.18 -35.06
C SER A 526 -0.20 -6.11 -34.73
N VAL A 527 0.24 -6.02 -33.47
CA VAL A 527 1.35 -5.13 -33.07
C VAL A 527 2.65 -5.50 -33.78
N GLU A 528 3.00 -6.78 -33.84
CA GLU A 528 4.17 -7.25 -34.60
C GLU A 528 4.05 -6.92 -36.10
N THR A 529 2.86 -7.02 -36.68
CA THR A 529 2.62 -6.66 -38.09
C THR A 529 2.82 -5.16 -38.33
N LEU A 530 2.35 -4.32 -37.41
CA LEU A 530 2.60 -2.87 -37.46
C LEU A 530 4.08 -2.55 -37.29
N LEU A 531 4.78 -3.19 -36.35
CA LEU A 531 6.22 -3.03 -36.17
C LEU A 531 7.00 -3.43 -37.43
N ARG A 532 6.62 -4.53 -38.11
CA ARG A 532 7.23 -4.93 -39.39
C ARG A 532 7.02 -3.92 -40.51
N LYS A 533 5.90 -3.16 -40.48
CA LYS A 533 5.64 -2.08 -41.45
C LYS A 533 6.51 -0.85 -41.19
N ILE A 534 6.86 -0.59 -39.94
CA ILE A 534 7.67 0.56 -39.51
C ILE A 534 9.17 0.29 -39.73
N GLY A 535 9.64 -0.94 -39.51
CA GLY A 535 11.04 -1.29 -39.74
C GLY A 535 11.44 -2.69 -39.28
N HIS A 536 12.74 -2.99 -39.35
CA HIS A 536 13.30 -4.20 -38.76
C HIS A 536 13.35 -4.05 -37.23
N PHE A 537 12.76 -5.00 -36.50
CA PHE A 537 12.81 -5.02 -35.05
C PHE A 537 13.31 -6.39 -34.56
N ASN A 538 14.06 -6.35 -33.47
CA ASN A 538 14.51 -7.51 -32.72
C ASN A 538 13.69 -7.63 -31.43
N VAL A 539 13.53 -8.85 -30.93
CA VAL A 539 12.86 -9.11 -29.65
C VAL A 539 13.86 -9.62 -28.66
N VAL A 540 14.06 -8.87 -27.58
CA VAL A 540 14.91 -9.27 -26.46
C VAL A 540 14.03 -9.81 -25.35
N ASN A 541 14.39 -10.98 -24.83
CA ASN A 541 13.70 -11.59 -23.70
C ASN A 541 14.53 -11.33 -22.43
N SER A 542 13.93 -10.70 -21.42
CA SER A 542 14.57 -10.38 -20.15
C SER A 542 13.72 -10.75 -18.95
#